data_AF-A0A389MJ91-F1
#
_entry.id   AF-A0A389MJ91-F1
#
_cell.length_a   1.000
_cell.length_b   1.000
_cell.length_c   1.000
_cell.angle_alpha   90.00
_cell.angle_beta   90.00
_cell.angle_gamma   90.00
#
_symmetry.space_group_name_H-M   'P 1'
#
loop_
_entity.id
_entity.type
_entity.pdbx_description
1 polymer ?
#
loop_
_entity_poly.entity_id
_entity_poly.type
_entity_poly.pdbx_seq_one_letter_code
_entity_poly.pdbx_strand_id
1 'polypeptide(L)' 'MAAFEGLAVGAKQGRSADVLPEFMKYLCGSHVVYFLDYSDHLDVIRVLHQRQDAERHL' A
#
# COMPACT_ATOMS: atom_id res chain seq x y z
N MET A 1 -8.19 -12.71 -6.76
CA MET A 1 -6.80 -12.74 -6.24
C MET A 1 -6.74 -11.90 -4.97
N ALA A 2 -6.06 -12.37 -3.93
CA ALA A 2 -5.91 -11.64 -2.67
C ALA A 2 -4.99 -10.40 -2.84
N ALA A 3 -4.88 -9.57 -1.80
CA ALA A 3 -4.28 -8.24 -1.91
C ALA A 3 -2.80 -8.30 -2.28
N PHE A 4 -2.02 -9.06 -1.51
CA PHE A 4 -0.56 -9.11 -1.65
C PHE A 4 -0.14 -9.82 -2.93
N GLU A 5 -0.77 -10.93 -3.28
CA GLU A 5 -0.46 -11.64 -4.52
C GLU A 5 -0.79 -10.79 -5.74
N GLY A 6 -1.91 -10.04 -5.69
CA GLY A 6 -2.26 -9.12 -6.76
C GLY A 6 -1.28 -7.96 -6.90
N LEU A 7 -0.77 -7.42 -5.79
CA LEU A 7 0.27 -6.39 -5.82
C LEU A 7 1.60 -6.94 -6.36
N ALA A 8 2.04 -8.10 -5.85
CA ALA A 8 3.31 -8.72 -6.23
C ALA A 8 3.41 -9.08 -7.72
N VAL A 9 2.29 -9.40 -8.37
CA VAL A 9 2.26 -9.70 -9.82
C VAL A 9 1.80 -8.53 -10.69
N GLY A 10 1.62 -7.34 -10.10
CA GLY A 10 1.16 -6.14 -10.81
C GLY A 10 -0.31 -6.17 -11.28
N ALA A 11 -1.08 -7.19 -10.89
CA ALA A 11 -2.53 -7.26 -11.17
C ALA A 11 -3.35 -6.26 -10.33
N LYS A 12 -2.76 -5.72 -9.26
CA LYS A 12 -3.25 -4.59 -8.47
C LYS A 12 -2.11 -3.57 -8.39
N GLN A 13 -2.45 -2.29 -8.42
CA GLN A 13 -1.48 -1.20 -8.28
C GLN A 13 -1.83 -0.36 -7.07
N GLY A 14 -0.81 -0.01 -6.29
CA GLY A 14 -0.92 1.02 -5.27
C GLY A 14 -0.96 2.41 -5.90
N ARG A 15 -1.18 3.41 -5.05
CA ARG A 15 -0.99 4.84 -5.37
C ARG A 15 0.09 5.40 -4.46
N SER A 16 0.72 6.50 -4.85
CA SER A 16 1.66 7.21 -3.99
C SER A 16 1.00 7.62 -2.66
N ALA A 17 1.78 7.53 -1.59
CA ALA A 17 1.40 8.00 -0.27
C ALA A 17 2.13 9.30 0.06
N ASP A 18 1.41 10.27 0.65
CA ASP A 18 1.95 11.63 0.88
C ASP A 18 2.86 11.69 2.12
N VAL A 19 2.94 10.62 2.90
CA VAL A 19 3.70 10.56 4.16
C VAL A 19 5.22 10.57 3.97
N LEU A 20 5.71 10.01 2.87
CA LEU A 20 7.13 9.98 2.52
C LEU A 20 7.26 9.74 1.01
N PRO A 21 8.24 10.37 0.32
CA PRO A 21 8.55 10.03 -1.06
C PRO A 21 8.75 8.53 -1.24
N GLU A 22 8.37 8.02 -2.42
CA GLU A 22 8.51 6.60 -2.83
C GLU A 22 7.55 5.62 -2.14
N PHE A 23 6.88 6.00 -1.06
CA PHE A 23 5.89 5.13 -0.44
C PHE A 23 4.65 4.99 -1.32
N MET A 24 4.20 3.75 -1.45
CA MET A 24 2.96 3.38 -2.11
C MET A 24 1.96 2.88 -1.07
N LYS A 25 0.67 3.05 -1.36
CA LYS A 25 -0.43 2.54 -0.56
C LYS A 25 -1.52 1.89 -1.39
N TYR A 26 -2.16 0.87 -0.81
CA TYR A 26 -3.29 0.17 -1.41
C TYR A 26 -4.38 -0.11 -0.38
N LEU A 27 -5.62 0.33 -0.66
CA LEU A 27 -6.78 0.03 0.17
C LEU A 27 -7.34 -1.35 -0.20
N CYS A 28 -7.42 -2.25 0.77
CA CYS A 28 -8.07 -3.55 0.63
C CYS A 28 -9.08 -3.75 1.77
N GLY A 29 -10.36 -3.61 1.45
CA GLY A 29 -11.43 -3.66 2.45
C GLY A 29 -11.25 -2.54 3.49
N SER A 30 -11.20 -2.91 4.77
CA SER A 30 -11.02 -1.95 5.88
C SER A 30 -9.56 -1.65 6.21
N HIS A 31 -8.60 -2.15 5.43
CA HIS A 31 -7.17 -1.98 5.71
C HIS A 31 -6.44 -1.28 4.56
N VAL A 32 -5.43 -0.49 4.91
CA VAL A 32 -4.49 0.11 3.99
C VAL A 32 -3.13 -0.57 4.16
N VAL A 33 -2.56 -1.01 3.05
CA VAL A 33 -1.19 -1.55 2.96
C VAL A 33 -0.28 -0.41 2.54
N TYR A 34 0.77 -0.14 3.29
CA TYR A 34 1.88 0.74 2.89
C TYR A 34 3.07 -0.12 2.50
N PHE A 35 3.68 0.19 1.36
CA PHE A 35 4.78 -0.58 0.82
C PHE A 35 5.73 0.27 -0.03
N LEU A 36 6.95 -0.22 -0.20
CA LEU A 36 7.87 0.23 -1.25
C LEU A 36 7.78 -0.73 -2.42
N ASP A 37 7.81 -0.19 -3.64
CA ASP A 37 7.67 -0.96 -4.88
C ASP A 37 9.01 -0.96 -5.62
N TYR A 38 9.61 -2.14 -5.76
CA TYR A 38 10.85 -2.36 -6.49
C TYR A 38 10.59 -3.19 -7.75
N SER A 39 11.58 -3.27 -8.63
CA SER A 39 11.41 -3.97 -9.92
C SER A 39 11.13 -5.48 -9.78
N ASP A 40 11.56 -6.11 -8.69
CA ASP A 40 11.52 -7.56 -8.48
C ASP A 40 10.77 -7.99 -7.21
N HIS A 41 10.48 -7.06 -6.30
CA HIS A 41 9.76 -7.34 -5.06
C HIS A 41 9.06 -6.07 -4.54
N LEU A 42 8.23 -6.27 -3.52
CA LEU A 42 7.68 -5.19 -2.72
C LEU A 42 8.02 -5.42 -1.25
N ASP A 43 8.25 -4.33 -0.53
CA ASP A 43 8.45 -4.36 0.91
C ASP A 43 7.19 -3.86 1.62
N VAL A 44 6.47 -4.75 2.30
CA VAL A 44 5.31 -4.34 3.11
C VAL A 44 5.79 -3.72 4.41
N ILE A 45 5.60 -2.41 4.55
CA ILE A 45 6.05 -1.65 5.71
C ILE A 45 5.00 -1.67 6.83
N ARG A 46 3.73 -1.45 6.48
CA ARG A 46 2.61 -1.44 7.45
C ARG A 46 1.32 -1.94 6.82
N VAL A 47 0.49 -2.58 7.64
CA VAL A 47 -0.93 -2.82 7.36
C VAL A 47 -1.71 -2.17 8.47
N LEU A 48 -2.47 -1.13 8.14
CA LEU A 48 -3.23 -0.36 9.12
C LEU A 48 -4.72 -0.50 8.84
N HIS A 49 -5.55 -0.35 9.87
CA HIS A 49 -6.97 -0.10 9.62
C HIS A 49 -7.10 1.25 8.92
N GLN A 50 -8.04 1.38 7.96
CA GLN A 50 -8.24 2.60 7.19
C GLN A 50 -8.60 3.85 8.01
N ARG A 51 -8.84 3.72 9.33
CA ARG A 51 -9.07 4.85 10.25
C ARG A 51 -7.76 5.43 10.79
N GLN A 52 -6.66 4.70 10.65
CA GLN A 52 -5.31 5.08 11.03
C GLN A 52 -4.47 5.49 9.81
N ASP A 53 -5.10 5.55 8.62
CA ASP A 53 -4.47 6.06 7.42
C ASP A 53 -4.01 7.50 7.66
N ALA A 54 -2.71 7.74 7.51
CA ALA A 54 -2.07 9.00 7.84
C ALA A 54 -2.56 10.18 6.97
N GLU A 55 -3.08 9.90 5.77
CA GLU A 55 -3.62 10.93 4.86
C GLU A 55 -5.04 11.36 5.20
N ARG A 56 -5.72 10.73 6.16
CA ARG A 56 -7.12 11.07 6.47
C ARG A 56 -7.30 12.39 7.22
N HIS A 57 -6.23 12.97 7.73
CA HIS A 57 -6.29 14.14 8.61
C HIS A 57 -5.27 15.22 8.24
N LEU A 58 -4.73 15.17 7.01
CA LEU A 58 -3.94 16.25 6.43
C LEU A 58 -4.86 17.19 5.63
#